data_AF-A0AAN0KL85-F1
#
_entry.id   AF-A0AAN0KL85-F1
#
_cell.length_a   1.000
_cell.length_b   1.000
_cell.length_c   1.000
_cell.angle_alpha   90.00
_cell.angle_beta   90.00
_cell.angle_gamma   90.00
#
_symmetry.space_group_name_H-M   'P 1'
#
loop_
_entity.id
_entity.type
_entity.pdbx_description
1 polymer ?
#
loop_
_entity_poly.entity_id
_entity_poly.type
_entity_poly.pdbx_seq_one_letter_code
_entity_poly.pdbx_strand_id
1 'polypeptide(L)'
;MKSGIFLSRLLLSAFLLGGSVSQAVAQKILLLTTNAASTSDELAEVDAAYDNLQNEFASVLANPEEITRLSVLGHPDAISAETFNTPTGPYDMVIVANANRIIDPSNWQVLEQALANRWAEAMVFFVDGCCDEASLEGNIDVMIGALNTGTMSEFSRGISEVGSEISLNPDSPYALAFESVGIQQGGRFTLIDSVPQLNVLYSGTMSIPQVAQLGSSNMVYGLTIPKAQSNGGLGACVFVMMDTFFFFENVWAQYQGKIAPAFLDAATSATGACGVPEVSASFDKSDLHLGTGDNGATLTISLLNVTPMTSTT
;
A
#
# COMPACT_ATOMS: atom_id res chain seq x y z
N MET A 1 -45.64 -44.80 36.72
CA MET A 1 -45.49 -45.92 35.76
C MET A 1 -46.46 -45.64 34.62
N LYS A 2 -46.14 -45.47 33.33
CA LYS A 2 -44.98 -45.62 32.44
C LYS A 2 -45.05 -44.42 31.46
N SER A 3 -43.98 -43.63 31.26
CA SER A 3 -42.94 -43.76 30.23
C SER A 3 -43.44 -43.78 28.78
N GLY A 4 -42.96 -42.80 27.99
CA GLY A 4 -43.09 -42.68 26.54
C GLY A 4 -42.37 -41.42 26.03
N ILE A 5 -41.13 -41.60 25.57
CA ILE A 5 -40.16 -40.59 25.09
C ILE A 5 -40.27 -40.49 23.56
N PHE A 6 -40.16 -39.29 22.96
CA PHE A 6 -39.10 -38.86 22.00
C PHE A 6 -39.47 -37.75 20.98
N LEU A 7 -38.40 -37.00 20.65
CA LEU A 7 -38.15 -36.01 19.58
C LEU A 7 -38.65 -34.57 19.86
N SER A 8 -37.85 -33.65 20.43
CA SER A 8 -36.57 -33.06 19.95
C SER A 8 -36.73 -32.24 18.65
N ARG A 9 -36.82 -30.91 18.78
CA ARG A 9 -36.39 -29.95 17.76
C ARG A 9 -35.52 -28.88 18.43
N LEU A 10 -34.20 -29.06 18.26
CA LEU A 10 -33.18 -28.03 18.47
C LEU A 10 -33.47 -26.85 17.54
N LEU A 11 -33.57 -25.64 18.08
CA LEU A 11 -33.32 -24.42 17.32
C LEU A 11 -31.82 -24.13 17.41
N LEU A 12 -31.14 -24.47 16.31
CA LEU A 12 -29.75 -24.19 16.06
C LEU A 12 -29.64 -22.71 15.67
N SER A 13 -29.30 -21.84 16.62
CA SER A 13 -28.92 -20.44 16.34
C SER A 13 -27.56 -20.47 15.64
N ALA A 14 -27.60 -20.34 14.31
CA ALA A 14 -26.42 -20.35 13.47
C ALA A 14 -25.46 -19.21 13.85
N PHE A 15 -24.22 -19.60 14.13
CA PHE A 15 -23.02 -18.77 14.07
C PHE A 15 -23.03 -17.92 12.78
N LEU A 16 -23.20 -16.60 12.90
CA LEU A 16 -22.64 -15.66 11.95
C LEU A 16 -21.20 -15.39 12.40
N LEU A 17 -20.32 -16.32 12.02
CA LEU A 17 -18.88 -16.03 11.97
C LEU A 17 -18.71 -14.83 11.05
N GLY A 18 -18.23 -13.73 11.61
CA GLY A 18 -17.76 -12.56 10.88
C GLY A 18 -16.50 -12.88 10.09
N GLY A 19 -16.62 -13.78 9.11
CA GLY A 19 -15.74 -13.78 7.97
C GLY A 19 -16.05 -12.50 7.21
N SER A 20 -15.16 -11.53 7.31
CA SER A 20 -15.02 -10.45 6.34
C SER A 20 -14.91 -11.12 4.97
N VAL A 21 -16.04 -11.29 4.30
CA VAL A 21 -16.05 -11.47 2.85
C VAL A 21 -15.51 -10.13 2.36
N SER A 22 -14.23 -10.09 1.99
CA SER A 22 -13.68 -8.98 1.22
C SER A 22 -14.62 -8.81 0.04
N GLN A 23 -15.51 -7.81 0.11
CA GLN A 23 -16.32 -7.47 -1.03
C GLN A 23 -15.32 -7.09 -2.11
N ALA A 24 -15.35 -7.79 -3.25
CA ALA A 24 -14.62 -7.38 -4.42
C ALA A 24 -15.13 -5.97 -4.79
N VAL A 25 -14.41 -4.94 -4.34
CA VAL A 25 -14.68 -3.56 -4.73
C VAL A 25 -14.27 -3.47 -6.19
N ALA A 26 -15.09 -2.86 -7.05
CA ALA A 26 -14.68 -2.57 -8.40
C ALA A 26 -13.49 -1.60 -8.32
N GLN A 27 -12.30 -2.10 -8.67
CA GLN A 27 -11.03 -1.40 -8.58
C GLN A 27 -10.36 -1.49 -9.94
N LYS A 28 -9.97 -0.35 -10.51
CA LYS A 28 -9.17 -0.29 -11.72
C LYS A 28 -7.71 -0.15 -11.32
N ILE A 29 -6.89 -1.05 -11.82
CA ILE A 29 -5.47 -1.10 -11.51
C ILE A 29 -4.65 -0.81 -12.76
N LEU A 30 -3.71 0.13 -12.63
CA LEU A 30 -2.65 0.33 -13.62
C LEU A 30 -1.37 -0.31 -13.09
N LEU A 31 -0.87 -1.34 -13.76
CA LEU A 31 0.41 -1.95 -13.47
C LEU A 31 1.47 -1.41 -14.45
N LEU A 32 2.38 -0.59 -13.95
CA LEU A 32 3.52 -0.05 -14.70
C LEU A 32 4.76 -0.88 -14.36
N THR A 33 5.34 -1.52 -15.37
CA THR A 33 6.58 -2.28 -15.21
C THR A 33 7.67 -1.76 -16.13
N THR A 34 8.93 -2.10 -15.84
CA THR A 34 9.99 -2.03 -16.86
C THR A 34 9.68 -2.99 -18.02
N ASN A 35 10.30 -2.71 -19.17
CA ASN A 35 9.99 -3.36 -20.44
C ASN A 35 10.78 -4.65 -20.65
N ALA A 36 10.05 -5.71 -20.99
CA ALA A 36 10.57 -6.95 -21.56
C ALA A 36 11.24 -6.75 -22.92
N ALA A 37 10.72 -5.82 -23.72
CA ALA A 37 10.97 -5.77 -25.15
C ALA A 37 11.76 -4.52 -25.56
N SER A 38 13.09 -4.64 -25.60
CA SER A 38 13.89 -4.32 -26.80
C SER A 38 15.41 -4.45 -26.53
N THR A 39 16.05 -5.29 -27.35
CA THR A 39 17.50 -5.41 -27.72
C THR A 39 18.52 -5.73 -26.62
N SER A 40 18.14 -5.68 -25.36
CA SER A 40 18.81 -6.34 -24.24
C SER A 40 17.69 -6.83 -23.33
N ASP A 41 17.12 -7.99 -23.69
CA ASP A 41 15.86 -8.48 -23.17
C ASP A 41 15.90 -8.59 -21.64
N GLU A 42 14.84 -8.13 -20.98
CA GLU A 42 14.60 -8.42 -19.56
C GLU A 42 14.59 -9.95 -19.41
N LEU A 43 15.17 -10.46 -18.32
CA LEU A 43 15.31 -11.90 -18.16
C LEU A 43 13.92 -12.54 -18.16
N ALA A 44 13.74 -13.68 -18.83
CA ALA A 44 12.42 -14.35 -18.93
C ALA A 44 11.78 -14.66 -17.56
N GLU A 45 12.59 -14.79 -16.52
CA GLU A 45 12.15 -14.93 -15.13
C GLU A 45 11.49 -13.65 -14.57
N VAL A 46 11.94 -12.46 -14.98
CA VAL A 46 11.33 -11.18 -14.62
C VAL A 46 9.99 -11.01 -15.31
N ASP A 47 9.87 -11.40 -16.59
CA ASP A 47 8.60 -11.40 -17.29
C ASP A 47 7.57 -12.30 -16.61
N ALA A 48 7.99 -13.52 -16.24
CA ALA A 48 7.15 -14.44 -15.48
C ALA A 48 6.77 -13.85 -14.10
N ALA A 49 7.68 -13.12 -13.45
CA ALA A 49 7.38 -12.44 -12.19
C ALA A 49 6.33 -11.33 -12.38
N TYR A 50 6.40 -10.54 -13.44
CA TYR A 50 5.36 -9.55 -13.74
C TYR A 50 4.02 -10.16 -14.14
N ASP A 51 4.02 -11.31 -14.81
CA ASP A 51 2.79 -12.06 -15.08
C ASP A 51 2.17 -12.56 -13.76
N ASN A 52 2.98 -13.05 -12.82
CA ASN A 52 2.52 -13.46 -11.50
C ASN A 52 2.00 -12.26 -10.68
N LEU A 53 2.68 -11.12 -10.70
CA LEU A 53 2.21 -9.89 -10.07
C LEU A 53 0.87 -9.42 -10.66
N GLN A 54 0.72 -9.44 -11.99
CA GLN A 54 -0.54 -9.10 -12.64
C GLN A 54 -1.64 -10.08 -12.23
N ASN A 55 -1.36 -11.38 -12.24
CA ASN A 55 -2.31 -12.43 -11.86
C ASN A 55 -2.74 -12.31 -10.38
N GLU A 56 -1.82 -11.92 -9.50
CA GLU A 56 -2.09 -11.72 -8.07
C GLU A 56 -3.19 -10.67 -7.87
N PHE A 57 -3.01 -9.50 -8.47
CA PHE A 57 -3.98 -8.42 -8.36
C PHE A 57 -5.24 -8.68 -9.18
N ALA A 58 -5.15 -9.28 -10.36
CA ALA A 58 -6.32 -9.66 -11.14
C ALA A 58 -7.25 -10.62 -10.38
N SER A 59 -6.69 -11.52 -9.56
CA SER A 59 -7.44 -12.58 -8.86
C SER A 59 -8.43 -12.06 -7.81
N VAL A 60 -8.25 -10.83 -7.35
CA VAL A 60 -9.05 -10.19 -6.29
C VAL A 60 -9.97 -9.09 -6.81
N LEU A 61 -9.90 -8.78 -8.10
CA LEU A 61 -10.81 -7.84 -8.75
C LEU A 61 -12.16 -8.48 -9.05
N ALA A 62 -13.23 -7.68 -8.97
CA ALA A 62 -14.56 -8.10 -9.40
C ALA A 62 -14.60 -8.47 -10.89
N ASN A 63 -13.77 -7.79 -11.70
CA ASN A 63 -13.51 -8.11 -13.09
C ASN A 63 -11.98 -8.18 -13.28
N PRO A 64 -11.41 -9.36 -13.58
CA PRO A 64 -9.97 -9.52 -13.83
C PRO A 64 -9.43 -8.68 -14.99
N GLU A 65 -10.28 -8.17 -15.89
CA GLU A 65 -9.87 -7.28 -17.00
C GLU A 65 -9.63 -5.83 -16.55
N GLU A 66 -9.98 -5.46 -15.32
CA GLU A 66 -9.78 -4.09 -14.78
C GLU A 66 -8.34 -3.82 -14.33
N ILE A 67 -7.40 -4.74 -14.59
CA ILE A 67 -5.96 -4.47 -14.51
C ILE A 67 -5.38 -4.26 -15.92
N THR A 68 -4.76 -3.11 -16.12
CA THR A 68 -4.01 -2.78 -17.34
C THR A 68 -2.52 -2.81 -17.02
N ARG A 69 -1.75 -3.67 -17.69
CA ARG A 69 -0.29 -3.66 -17.58
C ARG A 69 0.35 -2.90 -18.75
N LEU A 70 1.25 -1.97 -18.44
CA LEU A 70 2.13 -1.30 -19.40
C LEU A 70 3.59 -1.56 -19.01
N SER A 71 4.30 -2.33 -19.82
CA SER A 71 5.72 -2.65 -19.63
C SER A 71 6.59 -1.69 -20.43
N VAL A 72 6.69 -0.45 -19.94
CA VAL A 72 7.25 0.69 -20.68
C VAL A 72 8.18 1.57 -19.85
N LEU A 73 8.32 1.33 -18.55
CA LEU A 73 9.02 2.25 -17.65
C LEU A 73 10.51 2.39 -17.93
N GLY A 74 11.11 1.44 -18.65
CA GLY A 74 12.52 1.50 -19.04
C GLY A 74 12.79 2.24 -20.35
N HIS A 75 11.77 2.88 -20.95
CA HIS A 75 11.90 3.74 -22.13
C HIS A 75 11.66 5.21 -21.79
N PRO A 76 12.44 6.16 -22.33
CA PRO A 76 12.21 7.59 -22.11
C PRO A 76 10.83 8.04 -22.58
N ASP A 77 10.22 8.96 -21.82
CA ASP A 77 8.96 9.66 -22.11
C ASP A 77 7.78 8.71 -22.39
N ALA A 78 7.79 7.53 -21.78
CA ALA A 78 6.86 6.46 -22.10
C ALA A 78 5.50 6.58 -21.38
N ILE A 79 5.46 7.31 -20.26
CA ILE A 79 4.23 7.61 -19.54
C ILE A 79 4.00 9.12 -19.44
N SER A 80 2.75 9.52 -19.24
CA SER A 80 2.33 10.91 -19.04
C SER A 80 1.08 10.96 -18.14
N ALA A 81 0.54 12.15 -17.87
CA ALA A 81 -0.73 12.30 -17.14
C ALA A 81 -1.90 11.52 -17.77
N GLU A 82 -1.91 11.37 -19.09
CA GLU A 82 -2.96 10.63 -19.80
C GLU A 82 -2.92 9.13 -19.48
N THR A 83 -1.73 8.58 -19.18
CA THR A 83 -1.54 7.17 -18.85
C THR A 83 -2.36 6.73 -17.62
N PHE A 84 -2.64 7.66 -16.70
CA PHE A 84 -3.35 7.41 -15.44
C PHE A 84 -4.87 7.53 -15.57
N ASN A 85 -5.38 7.76 -16.77
CA ASN A 85 -6.81 7.94 -17.03
C ASN A 85 -7.32 6.89 -18.01
N THR A 86 -8.42 6.25 -17.66
CA THR A 86 -9.22 5.43 -18.58
C THR A 86 -10.35 6.28 -19.17
N PRO A 87 -11.02 5.84 -20.25
CA PRO A 87 -12.22 6.50 -20.76
C PRO A 87 -13.34 6.67 -19.72
N THR A 88 -13.33 5.86 -18.65
CA THR A 88 -14.33 5.87 -17.57
C THR A 88 -13.82 6.52 -16.28
N GLY A 89 -12.70 7.25 -16.34
CA GLY A 89 -12.09 7.95 -15.19
C GLY A 89 -10.71 7.41 -14.80
N PRO A 90 -10.08 7.97 -13.75
CA PRO A 90 -8.74 7.55 -13.31
C PRO A 90 -8.73 6.09 -12.82
N TYR A 91 -7.51 5.54 -12.70
CA TYR A 91 -7.29 4.29 -11.98
C TYR A 91 -7.41 4.51 -10.47
N ASP A 92 -7.85 3.49 -9.74
CA ASP A 92 -7.97 3.55 -8.27
C ASP A 92 -6.62 3.27 -7.61
N MET A 93 -5.84 2.34 -8.18
CA MET A 93 -4.52 1.97 -7.73
C MET A 93 -3.53 1.93 -8.90
N VAL A 94 -2.34 2.46 -8.68
CA VAL A 94 -1.19 2.29 -9.57
C VAL A 94 -0.16 1.42 -8.87
N ILE A 95 0.33 0.39 -9.55
CA ILE A 95 1.42 -0.46 -9.11
C ILE A 95 2.62 -0.16 -10.00
N VAL A 96 3.74 0.18 -9.39
CA VAL A 96 5.01 0.43 -10.07
C VAL A 96 5.96 -0.68 -9.67
N ALA A 97 6.49 -1.40 -10.66
CA ALA A 97 7.45 -2.47 -10.42
C ALA A 97 8.62 -2.38 -11.39
N ASN A 98 9.82 -2.66 -10.90
CA ASN A 98 11.00 -2.88 -11.74
C ASN A 98 11.80 -4.07 -11.19
N ALA A 99 12.57 -4.73 -12.04
CA ALA A 99 13.51 -5.78 -11.66
C ALA A 99 14.60 -5.84 -12.73
N ASN A 100 15.87 -5.86 -12.34
CA ASN A 100 17.01 -5.90 -13.27
C ASN A 100 17.06 -4.79 -14.35
N ARG A 101 16.19 -3.78 -14.27
CA ARG A 101 16.12 -2.66 -15.21
C ARG A 101 15.75 -1.36 -14.50
N ILE A 102 16.39 -0.27 -14.94
CA ILE A 102 16.10 1.07 -14.43
C ILE A 102 14.76 1.58 -14.96
N ILE A 103 14.04 2.31 -14.13
CA ILE A 103 12.96 3.18 -14.60
C ILE A 103 13.63 4.43 -15.17
N ASP A 104 13.28 4.81 -16.39
CA ASP A 104 13.85 5.99 -17.02
C ASP A 104 13.55 7.26 -16.18
N PRO A 105 14.52 8.17 -16.00
CA PRO A 105 14.32 9.39 -15.22
C PRO A 105 13.11 10.24 -15.64
N SER A 106 12.78 10.28 -16.93
CA SER A 106 11.59 11.00 -17.42
C SER A 106 10.29 10.41 -16.87
N ASN A 107 10.21 9.09 -16.74
CA ASN A 107 9.05 8.40 -16.18
C ASN A 107 8.97 8.59 -14.67
N TRP A 108 10.11 8.61 -13.96
CA TRP A 108 10.13 8.95 -12.52
C TRP A 108 9.53 10.32 -12.23
N GLN A 109 9.82 11.31 -13.08
CA GLN A 109 9.24 12.65 -12.95
C GLN A 109 7.70 12.63 -13.06
N VAL A 110 7.16 11.77 -13.92
CA VAL A 110 5.71 11.57 -14.08
C VAL A 110 5.13 10.81 -12.89
N LEU A 111 5.83 9.80 -12.36
CA LEU A 111 5.40 9.06 -11.16
C LEU A 111 5.34 9.98 -9.92
N GLU A 112 6.32 10.87 -9.75
CA GLU A 112 6.31 11.88 -8.69
C GLU A 112 5.11 12.83 -8.83
N GLN A 113 4.80 13.27 -10.05
CA GLN A 113 3.60 14.07 -10.32
C GLN A 113 2.31 13.29 -10.06
N ALA A 114 2.26 12.00 -10.39
CA ALA A 114 1.10 11.15 -10.12
C ALA A 114 0.84 11.02 -8.62
N LEU A 115 1.90 10.86 -7.82
CA LEU A 115 1.84 10.83 -6.37
C LEU A 115 1.36 12.17 -5.81
N ALA A 116 1.94 13.28 -6.26
CA ALA A 116 1.61 14.62 -5.75
C ALA A 116 0.19 15.08 -6.12
N ASN A 117 -0.22 14.81 -7.36
CA ASN A 117 -1.52 15.22 -7.88
C ASN A 117 -2.64 14.20 -7.65
N ARG A 118 -2.32 13.06 -7.02
CA ARG A 118 -3.25 11.95 -6.77
C ARG A 118 -3.98 11.51 -8.04
N TRP A 119 -3.20 11.15 -9.06
CA TRP A 119 -3.77 10.57 -10.29
C TRP A 119 -4.32 9.15 -10.12
N ALA A 120 -4.01 8.53 -8.98
CA ALA A 120 -4.74 7.39 -8.41
C ALA A 120 -4.87 7.60 -6.90
N GLU A 121 -5.82 6.92 -6.25
CA GLU A 121 -6.00 7.02 -4.80
C GLU A 121 -4.82 6.37 -4.06
N ALA A 122 -4.33 5.24 -4.58
CA ALA A 122 -3.19 4.51 -4.06
C ALA A 122 -2.07 4.31 -5.07
N MET A 123 -0.83 4.40 -4.60
CA MET A 123 0.36 3.97 -5.34
C MET A 123 1.11 2.90 -4.56
N VAL A 124 1.42 1.78 -5.21
CA VAL A 124 2.19 0.66 -4.64
C VAL A 124 3.50 0.54 -5.41
N PHE A 125 4.62 0.56 -4.70
CA PHE A 125 5.95 0.44 -5.27
C PHE A 125 6.57 -0.90 -4.87
N PHE A 126 6.93 -1.70 -5.88
CA PHE A 126 7.81 -2.87 -5.79
C PHE A 126 9.11 -2.53 -6.51
N VAL A 127 9.94 -1.71 -5.87
CA VAL A 127 11.13 -1.15 -6.52
C VAL A 127 12.34 -1.99 -6.16
N ASP A 128 12.98 -2.52 -7.19
CA ASP A 128 14.23 -3.25 -7.09
C ASP A 128 15.42 -2.28 -7.18
N GLY A 129 16.27 -2.33 -6.15
CA GLY A 129 17.53 -1.60 -6.05
C GLY A 129 18.78 -2.44 -6.33
N CYS A 130 18.57 -3.72 -6.66
CA CYS A 130 19.61 -4.73 -6.80
C CYS A 130 20.41 -4.67 -8.10
N CYS A 131 21.54 -5.40 -8.10
CA CYS A 131 22.00 -6.28 -9.18
C CYS A 131 22.82 -5.62 -10.32
N ASP A 132 22.84 -4.29 -10.38
CA ASP A 132 23.88 -3.50 -11.06
C ASP A 132 24.12 -2.22 -10.26
N GLU A 133 25.20 -2.21 -9.46
CA GLU A 133 25.49 -1.27 -8.37
C GLU A 133 25.49 0.21 -8.78
N ALA A 134 25.69 0.56 -10.06
CA ALA A 134 25.74 1.95 -10.49
C ALA A 134 24.43 2.52 -11.04
N SER A 135 23.48 1.67 -11.46
CA SER A 135 22.28 2.14 -12.17
C SER A 135 20.97 1.78 -11.48
N LEU A 136 20.89 0.59 -10.87
CA LEU A 136 19.66 0.11 -10.24
C LEU A 136 19.49 0.62 -8.81
N GLU A 137 20.58 0.83 -8.07
CA GLU A 137 20.55 1.56 -6.78
C GLU A 137 19.97 2.98 -6.95
N GLY A 138 20.11 3.56 -8.15
CA GLY A 138 19.51 4.84 -8.51
C GLY A 138 17.98 4.85 -8.43
N ASN A 139 17.29 3.73 -8.69
CA ASN A 139 15.83 3.68 -8.55
C ASN A 139 15.39 3.89 -7.09
N ILE A 140 16.14 3.33 -6.14
CA ILE A 140 15.85 3.48 -4.71
C ILE A 140 16.03 4.93 -4.28
N ASP A 141 17.14 5.56 -4.69
CA ASP A 141 17.39 6.97 -4.40
C ASP A 141 16.32 7.90 -5.01
N VAL A 142 15.92 7.66 -6.26
CA VAL A 142 14.91 8.47 -6.94
C VAL A 142 13.53 8.25 -6.30
N MET A 143 13.17 7.02 -5.95
CA MET A 143 11.95 6.73 -5.19
C MET A 143 11.97 7.48 -3.85
N ILE A 144 13.04 7.34 -3.06
CA ILE A 144 13.20 8.04 -1.77
C ILE A 144 13.05 9.56 -1.94
N GLY A 145 13.63 10.14 -2.99
CA GLY A 145 13.48 11.55 -3.34
C GLY A 145 12.01 11.94 -3.57
N ALA A 146 11.26 11.16 -4.36
CA ALA A 146 9.84 11.39 -4.60
C ALA A 146 9.00 11.28 -3.30
N LEU A 147 9.30 10.29 -2.45
CA LEU A 147 8.60 10.11 -1.17
C LEU A 147 8.88 11.25 -0.19
N ASN A 148 10.13 11.69 -0.08
CA ASN A 148 10.54 12.80 0.78
C ASN A 148 9.89 14.11 0.36
N THR A 149 9.83 14.39 -0.95
CA THR A 149 9.14 15.57 -1.49
C THR A 149 7.67 15.58 -1.09
N GLY A 150 6.99 14.44 -1.19
CA GLY A 150 5.57 14.33 -0.83
C GLY A 150 5.30 14.42 0.67
N THR A 151 6.20 13.92 1.52
CA THR A 151 5.95 13.80 2.98
C THR A 151 6.64 14.86 3.83
N MET A 152 7.53 15.68 3.24
CA MET A 152 8.48 16.53 3.97
C MET A 152 9.30 15.72 5.00
N SER A 153 9.66 14.49 4.65
CA SER A 153 10.51 13.61 5.46
C SER A 153 11.95 13.59 4.96
N GLU A 154 12.83 12.96 5.74
CA GLU A 154 14.25 12.80 5.44
C GLU A 154 14.64 11.31 5.38
N PHE A 155 13.85 10.51 4.65
CA PHE A 155 14.22 9.11 4.39
C PHE A 155 15.55 9.08 3.65
N SER A 156 16.35 8.05 3.91
CA SER A 156 17.64 7.85 3.26
C SER A 156 17.80 6.42 2.80
N ARG A 157 18.74 6.19 1.89
CA ARG A 157 19.08 4.83 1.48
C ARG A 157 19.74 4.10 2.65
N GLY A 158 19.20 2.94 2.99
CA GLY A 158 19.78 2.01 3.94
C GLY A 158 20.83 1.11 3.31
N ILE A 159 21.04 -0.04 3.94
CA ILE A 159 21.97 -1.07 3.48
C ILE A 159 21.31 -2.03 2.48
N SER A 160 22.13 -2.65 1.63
CA SER A 160 21.73 -3.75 0.76
C SER A 160 21.92 -5.09 1.46
N GLU A 161 20.94 -5.97 1.35
CA GLU A 161 20.83 -7.26 2.03
C GLU A 161 20.52 -8.38 1.03
N VAL A 162 20.82 -9.62 1.40
CA VAL A 162 20.54 -10.82 0.58
C VAL A 162 19.96 -11.91 1.47
N GLY A 163 18.73 -12.33 1.20
CA GLY A 163 18.10 -13.43 1.92
C GLY A 163 17.83 -13.13 3.41
N SER A 164 17.92 -11.87 3.82
CA SER A 164 17.73 -11.46 5.21
C SER A 164 16.28 -11.60 5.65
N GLU A 165 16.09 -11.90 6.93
CA GLU A 165 14.76 -12.08 7.51
C GLU A 165 13.98 -10.76 7.52
N ILE A 166 12.73 -10.86 7.09
CA ILE A 166 11.78 -9.75 7.07
C ILE A 166 10.71 -10.02 8.11
N SER A 167 10.29 -8.99 8.83
CA SER A 167 9.24 -9.11 9.84
C SER A 167 8.24 -7.97 9.74
N LEU A 168 6.95 -8.32 9.80
CA LEU A 168 5.88 -7.35 9.92
C LEU A 168 6.06 -6.56 11.23
N ASN A 169 5.92 -5.24 11.16
CA ASN A 169 5.91 -4.38 12.34
C ASN A 169 4.53 -4.46 13.01
N PRO A 170 4.41 -5.10 14.20
CA PRO A 170 3.12 -5.23 14.88
C PRO A 170 2.56 -3.90 15.38
N ASP A 171 3.41 -2.88 15.51
CA ASP A 171 3.00 -1.52 15.93
C ASP A 171 2.54 -0.66 14.74
N SER A 172 2.61 -1.18 13.51
CA SER A 172 2.06 -0.48 12.35
C SER A 172 0.54 -0.38 12.47
N PRO A 173 -0.07 0.80 12.25
CA PRO A 173 -1.53 0.94 12.20
C PRO A 173 -2.19 0.04 11.13
N TYR A 174 -1.40 -0.43 10.15
CA TYR A 174 -1.85 -1.23 9.03
C TYR A 174 -1.46 -2.70 9.14
N ALA A 175 -0.83 -3.13 10.25
CA ALA A 175 -0.30 -4.49 10.41
C ALA A 175 -1.35 -5.57 10.14
N LEU A 176 -2.58 -5.37 10.63
CA LEU A 176 -3.67 -6.35 10.53
C LEU A 176 -3.97 -6.78 9.09
N ALA A 177 -3.92 -5.84 8.13
CA ALA A 177 -4.15 -6.16 6.71
C ALA A 177 -3.06 -7.09 6.13
N PHE A 178 -1.86 -7.05 6.73
CA PHE A 178 -0.66 -7.71 6.23
C PHE A 178 -0.25 -8.96 7.02
N GLU A 179 -0.95 -9.30 8.12
CA GLU A 179 -0.66 -10.47 8.96
C GLU A 179 -0.67 -11.77 8.14
N SER A 180 -1.59 -11.89 7.18
CA SER A 180 -1.76 -13.09 6.36
C SER A 180 -0.70 -13.27 5.27
N VAL A 181 0.03 -12.20 4.91
CA VAL A 181 1.06 -12.26 3.87
C VAL A 181 2.24 -13.11 4.33
N GLY A 182 2.62 -12.96 5.61
CA GLY A 182 3.63 -13.81 6.24
C GLY A 182 4.98 -13.80 5.53
N ILE A 183 5.43 -12.63 5.05
CA ILE A 183 6.75 -12.44 4.45
C ILE A 183 7.82 -12.78 5.49
N GLN A 184 8.73 -13.68 5.13
CA GLN A 184 9.80 -14.13 6.02
C GLN A 184 11.20 -13.87 5.45
N GLN A 185 11.32 -13.66 4.14
CA GLN A 185 12.61 -13.50 3.46
C GLN A 185 12.43 -12.72 2.16
N GLY A 186 13.37 -11.81 1.87
CA GLY A 186 13.47 -11.13 0.59
C GLY A 186 14.58 -11.73 -0.28
N GLY A 187 14.60 -11.36 -1.56
CA GLY A 187 15.64 -11.77 -2.50
C GLY A 187 16.94 -11.04 -2.25
N ARG A 188 17.21 -10.01 -3.07
CA ARG A 188 18.32 -9.09 -2.86
C ARG A 188 17.76 -7.69 -2.99
N PHE A 189 17.84 -6.92 -1.92
CA PHE A 189 17.11 -5.67 -1.80
C PHE A 189 17.95 -4.62 -1.08
N THR A 190 17.60 -3.35 -1.28
CA THR A 190 18.20 -2.20 -0.58
C THR A 190 17.15 -1.58 0.31
N LEU A 191 17.45 -1.44 1.60
CA LEU A 191 16.51 -0.94 2.60
C LEU A 191 16.36 0.57 2.53
N ILE A 192 15.28 1.08 3.12
CA ILE A 192 15.07 2.51 3.39
C ILE A 192 15.37 2.76 4.87
N ASP A 193 16.06 3.84 5.19
CA ASP A 193 16.37 4.22 6.55
C ASP A 193 15.72 5.55 6.95
N SER A 194 15.69 5.83 8.26
CA SER A 194 15.12 7.05 8.84
C SER A 194 13.62 7.22 8.58
N VAL A 195 12.88 6.11 8.50
CA VAL A 195 11.41 6.12 8.31
C VAL A 195 10.72 6.33 9.66
N PRO A 196 9.74 7.23 9.82
CA PRO A 196 8.99 7.36 11.06
C PRO A 196 8.31 6.05 11.45
N GLN A 197 8.30 5.71 12.74
CA GLN A 197 7.85 4.41 13.23
C GLN A 197 6.44 4.01 12.76
N LEU A 198 5.52 4.97 12.70
CA LEU A 198 4.13 4.73 12.26
C LEU A 198 4.00 4.43 10.76
N ASN A 199 5.04 4.76 9.98
CA ASN A 199 5.11 4.46 8.55
C ASN A 199 5.80 3.12 8.27
N VAL A 200 6.49 2.52 9.24
CA VAL A 200 7.16 1.22 9.07
C VAL A 200 6.11 0.12 9.00
N LEU A 201 6.07 -0.61 7.87
CA LEU A 201 5.22 -1.79 7.69
C LEU A 201 6.03 -3.07 7.89
N TYR A 202 7.18 -3.20 7.24
CA TYR A 202 8.08 -4.35 7.36
C TYR A 202 9.49 -3.90 7.69
N SER A 203 10.11 -4.55 8.68
CA SER A 203 11.53 -4.40 8.98
C SER A 203 12.38 -5.31 8.11
N GLY A 204 13.54 -4.81 7.68
CA GLY A 204 14.52 -5.56 6.90
C GLY A 204 15.65 -6.19 7.72
N THR A 205 15.69 -5.96 9.04
CA THR A 205 16.61 -6.61 9.96
C THR A 205 15.84 -7.21 11.14
N MET A 206 16.24 -8.41 11.60
CA MET A 206 15.54 -9.18 12.65
C MET A 206 15.27 -8.42 13.97
N SER A 207 15.92 -7.28 14.19
CA SER A 207 15.67 -6.43 15.33
C SER A 207 14.93 -5.17 14.89
N ILE A 208 13.60 -5.17 15.00
CA ILE A 208 12.87 -3.91 15.17
C ILE A 208 13.21 -3.43 16.58
N PRO A 209 13.90 -2.28 16.76
CA PRO A 209 13.97 -1.67 18.06
C PRO A 209 12.52 -1.36 18.46
N GLN A 210 12.02 -1.96 19.56
CA GLN A 210 10.64 -1.74 20.06
C GLN A 210 10.31 -0.27 20.33
N VAL A 211 11.32 0.60 20.29
CA VAL A 211 11.19 2.05 20.21
C VAL A 211 12.26 2.51 19.23
N ALA A 212 11.88 2.87 18.00
CA ALA A 212 12.74 3.71 17.17
C ALA A 212 12.91 5.03 17.93
N GLN A 213 14.12 5.27 18.43
CA GLN A 213 14.44 6.59 18.97
C GLN A 213 14.40 7.57 17.79
N LEU A 214 13.90 8.79 18.00
CA LEU A 214 14.03 9.85 17.00
C LEU A 214 15.50 9.94 16.56
N GLY A 215 15.78 9.67 15.29
CA GLY A 215 17.14 9.61 14.73
C GLY A 215 17.85 8.24 14.80
N SER A 216 17.20 7.16 15.25
CA SER A 216 17.76 5.82 15.12
C SER A 216 17.43 5.20 13.77
N SER A 217 18.46 4.66 13.13
CA SER A 217 18.33 3.83 11.94
C SER A 217 17.36 2.66 12.19
N ASN A 218 16.42 2.43 11.27
CA ASN A 218 15.39 1.38 11.39
C ASN A 218 15.26 0.46 10.17
N MET A 219 16.06 0.68 9.12
CA MET A 219 16.35 -0.30 8.05
C MET A 219 15.11 -1.08 7.59
N VAL A 220 14.25 -0.37 6.89
CA VAL A 220 12.87 -0.71 6.55
C VAL A 220 12.79 -1.38 5.17
N TYR A 221 12.12 -2.54 5.14
CA TYR A 221 11.85 -3.30 3.92
C TYR A 221 10.55 -2.87 3.25
N GLY A 222 9.57 -2.44 4.05
CA GLY A 222 8.31 -1.94 3.52
C GLY A 222 7.75 -0.84 4.40
N LEU A 223 7.16 0.16 3.77
CA LEU A 223 6.57 1.30 4.45
C LEU A 223 5.22 1.65 3.85
N THR A 224 4.44 2.39 4.64
CA THR A 224 3.16 2.98 4.24
C THR A 224 3.20 4.46 4.51
N ILE A 225 2.88 5.30 3.52
CA ILE A 225 2.58 6.72 3.71
C ILE A 225 1.08 6.89 3.57
N PRO A 226 0.35 7.12 4.67
CA PRO A 226 -1.08 7.37 4.57
C PRO A 226 -1.37 8.68 3.86
N LYS A 227 -2.56 8.75 3.25
CA LYS A 227 -3.05 9.93 2.53
C LYS A 227 -2.88 11.21 3.32
N ALA A 228 -3.17 11.19 4.62
CA ALA A 228 -3.05 12.35 5.50
C ALA A 228 -1.63 12.95 5.57
N GLN A 229 -0.59 12.17 5.25
CA GLN A 229 0.80 12.61 5.24
C GLN A 229 1.33 12.92 3.84
N SER A 230 0.69 12.39 2.80
CA SER A 230 1.11 12.61 1.41
C SER A 230 0.65 13.97 0.89
N ASN A 231 1.61 14.84 0.54
CA ASN A 231 1.42 16.18 -0.01
C ASN A 231 0.40 17.01 0.77
N GLY A 232 0.51 16.99 2.10
CA GLY A 232 -0.42 17.71 2.99
C GLY A 232 -1.87 17.21 2.93
N GLY A 233 -2.08 15.92 2.63
CA GLY A 233 -3.42 15.34 2.46
C GLY A 233 -3.93 15.38 1.02
N LEU A 234 -3.15 15.94 0.10
CA LEU A 234 -3.56 16.11 -1.29
C LEU A 234 -3.05 15.01 -2.23
N GLY A 235 -2.01 14.27 -1.85
CA GLY A 235 -1.41 13.23 -2.68
C GLY A 235 -2.09 11.86 -2.56
N ALA A 236 -1.59 10.90 -3.33
CA ALA A 236 -1.92 9.49 -3.18
C ALA A 236 -1.37 8.94 -1.86
N CYS A 237 -2.09 8.00 -1.24
CA CYS A 237 -1.45 7.15 -0.24
C CYS A 237 -0.41 6.26 -0.94
N VAL A 238 0.65 5.90 -0.23
CA VAL A 238 1.75 5.13 -0.80
C VAL A 238 1.98 3.89 0.04
N PHE A 239 2.20 2.77 -0.65
CA PHE A 239 2.79 1.59 -0.06
C PHE A 239 4.05 1.25 -0.82
N VAL A 240 5.04 0.77 -0.09
CA VAL A 240 6.33 0.38 -0.67
C VAL A 240 6.72 -0.96 -0.08
N MET A 241 7.16 -1.88 -0.92
CA MET A 241 7.97 -3.03 -0.55
C MET A 241 9.18 -3.09 -1.47
N MET A 242 10.34 -3.41 -0.90
CA MET A 242 11.54 -3.53 -1.71
C MET A 242 11.48 -4.81 -2.56
N ASP A 243 11.92 -4.72 -3.81
CA ASP A 243 12.06 -5.88 -4.72
C ASP A 243 10.70 -6.53 -5.13
N THR A 244 10.73 -7.30 -6.21
CA THR A 244 9.63 -8.09 -6.76
C THR A 244 9.81 -9.60 -6.51
N PHE A 245 10.82 -9.98 -5.71
CA PHE A 245 11.19 -11.36 -5.38
C PHE A 245 10.02 -12.33 -5.14
N PHE A 246 8.96 -11.90 -4.47
CA PHE A 246 7.80 -12.74 -4.14
C PHE A 246 7.05 -13.28 -5.36
N PHE A 247 7.22 -12.67 -6.51
CA PHE A 247 6.54 -13.04 -7.74
C PHE A 247 7.36 -13.96 -8.63
N PHE A 248 8.62 -14.24 -8.32
CA PHE A 248 9.44 -15.19 -9.06
C PHE A 248 8.94 -16.63 -8.86
N GLU A 249 9.02 -17.45 -9.91
CA GLU A 249 8.37 -18.78 -9.98
C GLU A 249 8.70 -19.70 -8.80
N ASN A 250 9.94 -19.70 -8.32
CA ASN A 250 10.41 -20.52 -7.21
C ASN A 250 9.91 -20.07 -5.82
N VAL A 251 9.30 -18.88 -5.74
CA VAL A 251 8.85 -18.23 -4.50
C VAL A 251 7.34 -18.02 -4.51
N TRP A 252 6.78 -17.76 -5.69
CA TRP A 252 5.42 -17.32 -5.91
C TRP A 252 4.35 -18.19 -5.25
N ALA A 253 4.48 -19.51 -5.32
CA ALA A 253 3.51 -20.45 -4.74
C ALA A 253 3.29 -20.25 -3.23
N GLN A 254 4.27 -19.67 -2.51
CA GLN A 254 4.14 -19.36 -1.08
C GLN A 254 3.28 -18.12 -0.81
N TYR A 255 3.30 -17.14 -1.71
CA TYR A 255 2.71 -15.81 -1.52
C TYR A 255 1.46 -15.56 -2.38
N GLN A 256 1.16 -16.45 -3.32
CA GLN A 256 -0.04 -16.38 -4.15
C GLN A 256 -1.32 -16.26 -3.32
N GLY A 257 -2.15 -15.29 -3.69
CA GLY A 257 -3.45 -14.99 -3.08
C GLY A 257 -3.36 -14.29 -1.73
N LYS A 258 -2.21 -13.69 -1.39
CA LYS A 258 -2.00 -13.05 -0.07
C LYS A 258 -1.57 -11.60 -0.18
N ILE A 259 -0.78 -11.25 -1.19
CA ILE A 259 -0.22 -9.92 -1.37
C ILE A 259 -1.33 -8.95 -1.78
N ALA A 260 -2.01 -9.19 -2.91
CA ALA A 260 -3.01 -8.26 -3.41
C ALA A 260 -4.18 -8.00 -2.42
N PRO A 261 -4.74 -9.02 -1.73
CA PRO A 261 -5.75 -8.77 -0.70
C PRO A 261 -5.29 -7.79 0.38
N ALA A 262 -4.04 -7.88 0.84
CA ALA A 262 -3.51 -7.02 1.89
C ALA A 262 -3.40 -5.56 1.44
N PHE A 263 -2.84 -5.31 0.24
CA PHE A 263 -2.73 -3.96 -0.30
C PHE A 263 -4.09 -3.35 -0.63
N LEU A 264 -5.04 -4.13 -1.16
CA LEU A 264 -6.38 -3.64 -1.44
C LEU A 264 -7.17 -3.35 -0.17
N ASP A 265 -7.10 -4.20 0.86
CA ASP A 265 -7.74 -3.93 2.15
C ASP A 265 -7.16 -2.66 2.78
N ALA A 266 -5.83 -2.55 2.84
CA ALA A 266 -5.17 -1.36 3.37
C ALA A 266 -5.47 -0.09 2.55
N ALA A 267 -5.74 -0.21 1.25
CA ALA A 267 -6.08 0.92 0.40
C ALA A 267 -7.56 1.33 0.47
N THR A 268 -8.47 0.38 0.63
CA THR A 268 -9.91 0.63 0.45
C THR A 268 -10.70 0.64 1.76
N SER A 269 -10.15 0.07 2.83
CA SER A 269 -10.79 0.10 4.15
C SER A 269 -10.94 1.53 4.66
N ALA A 270 -12.06 1.80 5.36
CA ALA A 270 -12.32 3.11 5.97
C ALA A 270 -11.24 3.49 7.00
N THR A 271 -10.61 2.51 7.64
CA THR A 271 -9.47 2.69 8.55
C THR A 271 -8.11 2.41 7.89
N GLY A 272 -8.11 2.13 6.58
CA GLY A 272 -6.92 1.91 5.78
C GLY A 272 -6.11 3.18 5.55
N ALA A 273 -4.93 3.04 4.95
CA ALA A 273 -3.98 4.13 4.76
C ALA A 273 -4.49 5.23 3.80
N CYS A 274 -5.39 4.87 2.88
CA CYS A 274 -6.00 5.79 1.93
C CYS A 274 -7.41 6.22 2.35
N GLY A 275 -7.96 5.53 3.36
CA GLY A 275 -9.24 5.90 3.97
C GLY A 275 -9.21 7.33 4.48
N VAL A 276 -10.33 8.03 4.30
CA VAL A 276 -10.57 9.29 5.01
C VAL A 276 -11.24 8.90 6.33
N PRO A 277 -10.71 9.28 7.50
CA PRO A 277 -11.33 8.94 8.77
C PRO A 277 -12.79 9.39 8.78
N GLU A 278 -13.72 8.45 8.86
CA GLU A 278 -15.13 8.78 8.98
C GLU A 278 -15.41 9.18 10.44
N VAL A 279 -15.54 10.49 10.68
CA VAL A 279 -15.96 11.00 11.99
C VAL A 279 -17.48 11.02 12.04
N SER A 280 -18.08 9.96 12.59
CA SER A 280 -19.51 9.96 12.90
C SER A 280 -19.73 10.52 14.30
N ALA A 281 -20.40 11.67 14.39
CA ALA A 281 -20.97 12.17 15.64
C ALA A 281 -22.49 11.98 15.58
N SER A 282 -23.06 11.18 16.48
CA SER A 282 -24.50 11.07 16.63
C SER A 282 -24.98 12.04 17.72
N PHE A 283 -26.05 12.78 17.42
CA PHE A 283 -26.73 13.65 18.37
C PHE A 283 -28.08 13.03 18.72
N ASP A 284 -28.31 12.74 20.01
CA ASP A 284 -29.65 12.38 20.47
C ASP A 284 -30.47 13.66 20.69
N LYS A 285 -31.63 13.74 20.03
CA LYS A 285 -32.54 14.89 20.12
C LYS A 285 -33.22 14.99 21.48
N SER A 286 -33.16 13.95 22.30
CA SER A 286 -33.82 13.90 23.62
C SER A 286 -33.23 14.89 24.63
N ASP A 287 -31.99 15.35 24.44
CA ASP A 287 -31.31 16.31 25.32
C ASP A 287 -31.57 17.79 24.96
N LEU A 288 -32.32 18.07 23.89
CA LEU A 288 -32.54 19.43 23.40
C LEU A 288 -33.94 19.97 23.76
N HIS A 289 -34.05 20.60 24.92
CA HIS A 289 -35.29 21.28 25.34
C HIS A 289 -35.34 22.72 24.80
N LEU A 290 -36.09 22.96 23.73
CA LEU A 290 -36.40 24.31 23.27
C LEU A 290 -37.49 24.93 24.17
N GLY A 291 -37.16 26.03 24.86
CA GLY A 291 -38.11 26.80 25.68
C GLY A 291 -39.11 27.61 24.83
N THR A 292 -40.13 28.21 25.44
CA THR A 292 -41.25 28.86 24.73
C THR A 292 -40.95 30.24 24.12
N GLY A 293 -39.68 30.62 23.93
CA GLY A 293 -39.26 31.88 23.30
C GLY A 293 -37.96 31.71 22.52
N ASP A 294 -37.94 32.23 21.28
CA ASP A 294 -36.88 32.13 20.25
C ASP A 294 -36.28 30.72 20.07
N ASN A 295 -37.04 29.89 19.33
CA ASN A 295 -36.77 28.47 19.04
C ASN A 295 -35.65 28.23 18.02
N GLY A 296 -34.43 28.66 18.31
CA GLY A 296 -33.25 28.31 17.52
C GLY A 296 -32.17 27.69 18.40
N ALA A 297 -31.82 26.43 18.15
CA ALA A 297 -30.58 25.84 18.65
C ALA A 297 -29.62 25.65 17.47
N THR A 298 -28.39 26.14 17.61
CA THR A 298 -27.33 25.92 16.63
C THR A 298 -26.32 24.94 17.20
N LEU A 299 -26.14 23.81 16.54
CA LEU A 299 -25.04 22.88 16.83
C LEU A 299 -23.88 23.22 15.89
N THR A 300 -22.75 23.65 16.46
CA THR A 300 -21.52 23.90 15.71
C THR A 300 -20.55 22.74 15.96
N ILE A 301 -20.24 21.98 14.91
CA ILE A 301 -19.21 20.94 14.93
C ILE A 301 -17.96 21.54 14.27
N SER A 302 -16.84 21.54 14.99
CA SER A 302 -15.54 21.95 14.45
C SER A 302 -14.62 20.73 14.40
N LEU A 303 -14.22 20.34 13.19
CA LEU A 303 -13.23 19.28 12.96
C LEU A 303 -11.90 19.96 12.66
N LEU A 304 -10.88 19.67 13.47
CA LEU A 304 -9.52 20.16 13.27
C LEU A 304 -8.67 18.99 12.78
N ASN A 305 -8.22 19.07 11.52
CA ASN A 305 -7.10 18.26 11.06
C ASN A 305 -5.83 18.90 11.61
N VAL A 306 -5.35 18.42 12.75
CA VAL A 306 -4.03 18.79 13.26
C VAL A 306 -2.99 17.99 12.49
N THR A 307 -2.35 18.63 11.51
CA THR A 307 -1.05 18.19 11.01
C THR A 307 -0.07 18.30 12.20
N PRO A 308 0.70 17.25 12.56
CA PRO A 308 1.68 17.37 13.63
C PRO A 308 2.67 18.48 13.26
N MET A 309 2.68 19.56 14.03
CA MET A 309 3.75 20.54 13.92
C MET A 309 5.04 19.85 14.38
N THR A 310 6.04 19.81 13.51
CA THR A 310 7.42 19.55 13.92
C THR A 310 7.79 20.55 15.01
N SER A 311 8.01 20.05 16.22
CA SER A 311 8.58 20.82 17.31
C SER A 311 9.98 21.28 16.88
N THR A 312 10.09 22.52 16.40
CA THR A 312 11.39 23.20 16.29
C THR A 312 11.92 23.49 17.69
N THR A 313 12.97 22.79 18.08
CA THR A 313 13.94 23.26 19.08
C THR A 313 15.14 23.87 18.37
#